data_AF-A0A6U3QQE7-F1
#
_entry.id   AF-A0A6U3QQE7-F1
#
_cell.length_a   1.000
_cell.length_b   1.000
_cell.length_c   1.000
_cell.angle_alpha   90.00
_cell.angle_beta   90.00
_cell.angle_gamma   90.00
#
_symmetry.space_group_name_H-M   'P 1'
#
loop_
_entity.id
_entity.type
_entity.pdbx_description
1 polymer ?
#
loop_
_entity_poly.entity_id
_entity_poly.type
_entity_poly.pdbx_seq_one_letter_code
_entity_poly.pdbx_strand_id
1 'polypeptide(L)'
;MALSSSTTTSESSNTDEETTLRKSLANGTSLDASERICTVSEHNVPNDVGHCRNQVRLENLWHRATYIVIRHVPSSVEEEEEQKEKEVSPNNDDNTYLLVQRRSKLKDYCPGKLDPAPGGLVGFGETYEENAQREILEEMGIDTTLSSSSTTTTTTDGKKMNKMRRLFTFPYEDDRCRCWGELYEVEYTGTLQDISIQKDEVDEVIQLSIYDIQQMSNKNPAEWLPDGLYALRLYLQHRHDISVERKLLPGRSSSGNLDAYGLRPKPRALFFDCDDCLYFDNWTVAKHLTEKIEEWCRVKCGLPEGKAYELYKQHGTALRGLLAEGYMNHCDDSINEYLRDVHDLPIHSLLNRDDELRDMILKIDPNIPKFIFTASVAHHAERCLEALGIEDLFVDIIDVKACGLVTKHSREAFDAAMKIAGVDDPESCIFLDDSIKNIQAASDVGWRSILVGRTGRDCGKQITSEYAEHEIDKIHDFPSVFPELFVEEKRPCDS
;
A
#
# COMPACT_ATOMS: atom_id res chain seq x y z
N MET A 1 -55.09 0.08 -18.69
CA MET A 1 -54.33 1.34 -18.69
C MET A 1 -52.87 0.97 -18.84
N ALA A 2 -52.29 1.29 -20.00
CA ALA A 2 -50.87 1.07 -20.26
C ALA A 2 -50.08 2.21 -19.60
N LEU A 3 -49.12 1.86 -18.75
CA LEU A 3 -48.06 2.77 -18.30
C LEU A 3 -46.76 2.23 -18.89
N SER A 4 -46.25 2.94 -19.89
CA SER A 4 -44.92 2.75 -20.44
C SER A 4 -43.88 3.32 -19.47
N SER A 5 -43.02 2.48 -18.90
CA SER A 5 -41.80 2.95 -18.26
C SER A 5 -40.69 3.04 -19.31
N SER A 6 -40.34 4.27 -19.66
CA SER A 6 -39.17 4.61 -20.48
C SER A 6 -37.88 4.24 -19.74
N THR A 7 -37.18 3.23 -20.23
CA THR A 7 -35.80 2.91 -19.84
C THR A 7 -34.90 3.29 -21.03
N THR A 8 -34.31 4.48 -20.92
CA THR A 8 -33.28 5.07 -21.80
C THR A 8 -32.57 6.08 -20.89
N THR A 9 -31.26 6.23 -20.75
CA THR A 9 -30.10 5.92 -21.60
C THR A 9 -28.90 6.41 -20.77
N SER A 10 -27.96 5.54 -20.37
CA SER A 10 -26.65 5.98 -19.83
C SER A 10 -25.47 5.39 -20.60
N GLU A 11 -25.66 4.27 -21.29
CA GLU A 11 -24.63 3.69 -22.16
C GLU A 11 -24.52 4.40 -23.52
N SER A 12 -25.60 4.99 -24.05
CA SER A 12 -25.57 5.62 -25.38
C SER A 12 -24.87 6.99 -25.40
N SER A 13 -24.89 7.74 -24.29
CA SER A 13 -24.30 9.09 -24.23
C SER A 13 -22.78 9.05 -24.23
N ASN A 14 -22.18 8.06 -23.55
CA ASN A 14 -20.73 7.92 -23.45
C ASN A 14 -20.10 7.55 -24.81
N THR A 15 -20.76 6.67 -25.57
CA THR A 15 -20.31 6.29 -26.92
C THR A 15 -20.42 7.43 -27.92
N ASP A 16 -21.45 8.27 -27.81
CA ASP A 16 -21.66 9.43 -28.70
C ASP A 16 -20.66 10.55 -28.42
N GLU A 17 -20.34 10.82 -27.15
CA GLU A 17 -19.31 11.79 -26.75
C GLU A 17 -17.91 11.33 -27.16
N GLU A 18 -17.55 10.07 -26.95
CA GLU A 18 -16.25 9.51 -27.35
C GLU A 18 -16.07 9.53 -28.88
N THR A 19 -17.13 9.21 -29.62
CA THR A 19 -17.15 9.28 -31.09
C THR A 19 -16.99 10.72 -31.59
N THR A 20 -17.57 11.68 -30.87
CA THR A 20 -17.48 13.11 -31.21
C THR A 20 -16.08 13.66 -30.90
N LEU A 21 -15.49 13.28 -29.78
CA LEU A 21 -14.13 13.64 -29.38
C LEU A 21 -13.09 13.11 -30.36
N ARG A 22 -13.19 11.83 -30.76
CA ARG A 22 -12.32 11.23 -31.78
C ARG A 22 -12.43 11.92 -33.13
N LYS A 23 -13.64 12.33 -33.54
CA LYS A 23 -13.83 13.14 -34.76
C LYS A 23 -13.19 14.52 -34.64
N SER A 24 -13.29 15.18 -33.49
CA SER A 24 -12.65 16.48 -33.25
C SER A 24 -11.12 16.38 -33.31
N LEU A 25 -10.54 15.36 -32.67
CA LEU A 25 -9.11 15.05 -32.73
C LEU A 25 -8.63 14.78 -34.16
N ALA A 26 -9.37 13.94 -34.90
CA ALA A 26 -9.05 13.61 -36.30
C ALA A 26 -9.12 14.82 -37.24
N ASN A 27 -10.04 15.75 -36.98
CA ASN A 27 -10.18 16.98 -37.75
C ASN A 27 -9.22 18.10 -37.29
N GLY A 28 -8.45 17.89 -36.21
CA GLY A 28 -7.55 18.90 -35.64
C GLY A 28 -8.27 20.09 -35.01
N THR A 29 -9.53 19.91 -34.60
CA THR A 29 -10.38 20.99 -34.04
C THR A 29 -10.43 20.99 -32.52
N SER A 30 -9.72 20.07 -31.85
CA SER A 30 -9.56 20.10 -30.39
C SER A 30 -8.67 21.27 -29.96
N LEU A 31 -8.84 21.72 -28.72
CA LEU A 31 -7.90 22.64 -28.07
C LEU A 31 -6.47 22.12 -28.25
N ASP A 32 -5.59 23.03 -28.68
CA ASP A 32 -4.16 22.81 -28.86
C ASP A 32 -3.76 21.60 -29.73
N ALA A 33 -4.63 21.21 -30.68
CA ALA A 33 -4.40 20.04 -31.53
C ALA A 33 -3.03 20.02 -32.25
N SER A 34 -2.52 21.19 -32.62
CA SER A 34 -1.24 21.36 -33.32
C SER A 34 -0.03 21.55 -32.40
N GLU A 35 -0.25 21.68 -31.09
CA GLU A 35 0.83 21.76 -30.10
C GLU A 35 1.76 20.57 -30.27
N ARG A 36 3.08 20.82 -30.26
CA ARG A 36 4.08 19.79 -30.45
C ARG A 36 4.52 19.26 -29.10
N ILE A 37 4.31 17.96 -28.90
CA ILE A 37 4.50 17.24 -27.63
C ILE A 37 5.81 16.45 -27.65
N CYS A 38 6.45 16.38 -26.48
CA CYS A 38 7.59 15.51 -26.21
C CYS A 38 7.16 14.04 -26.15
N THR A 39 7.12 13.38 -27.31
CA THR A 39 6.96 11.92 -27.40
C THR A 39 8.27 11.21 -27.07
N VAL A 40 8.18 10.03 -26.45
CA VAL A 40 9.30 9.22 -25.99
C VAL A 40 9.14 7.75 -26.44
N SER A 41 10.17 6.94 -26.27
CA SER A 41 10.04 5.47 -26.28
C SER A 41 9.39 4.94 -24.99
N GLU A 42 9.07 3.65 -24.95
CA GLU A 42 8.61 2.95 -23.74
C GLU A 42 9.61 3.04 -22.56
N HIS A 43 10.88 3.39 -22.83
CA HIS A 43 11.94 3.59 -21.83
C HIS A 43 12.23 5.07 -21.53
N ASN A 44 11.27 5.97 -21.79
CA ASN A 44 11.37 7.41 -21.54
C ASN A 44 12.50 8.14 -22.31
N VAL A 45 12.91 7.61 -23.47
CA VAL A 45 13.91 8.26 -24.33
C VAL A 45 13.20 9.21 -25.32
N PRO A 46 13.44 10.54 -25.29
CA PRO A 46 12.78 11.49 -26.18
C PRO A 46 13.05 11.23 -27.66
N ASN A 47 12.01 11.39 -28.48
CA ASN A 47 12.13 11.42 -29.94
C ASN A 47 12.68 12.76 -30.42
N ASP A 48 13.46 12.75 -31.50
CA ASP A 48 14.15 13.93 -32.03
C ASP A 48 13.23 15.03 -32.57
N VAL A 49 11.96 14.73 -32.84
CA VAL A 49 11.04 15.64 -33.55
C VAL A 49 9.75 15.97 -32.79
N GLY A 50 9.38 15.20 -31.77
CA GLY A 50 8.06 15.26 -31.14
C GLY A 50 6.91 14.98 -32.12
N HIS A 51 5.67 14.97 -31.62
CA HIS A 51 4.48 14.79 -32.45
C HIS A 51 3.39 15.79 -32.05
N CYS A 52 2.46 16.09 -32.96
CA CYS A 52 1.33 16.96 -32.63
C CYS A 52 0.41 16.27 -31.61
N ARG A 53 -0.19 17.05 -30.71
CA ARG A 53 -1.06 16.58 -29.64
C ARG A 53 -2.15 15.63 -30.12
N ASN A 54 -2.82 15.96 -31.23
CA ASN A 54 -3.86 15.10 -31.78
C ASN A 54 -3.33 13.72 -32.21
N GLN A 55 -2.13 13.68 -32.79
CA GLN A 55 -1.47 12.43 -33.17
C GLN A 55 -1.12 11.60 -31.94
N VAL A 56 -0.57 12.24 -30.90
CA VAL A 56 -0.28 11.56 -29.61
C VAL A 56 -1.51 10.86 -29.07
N ARG A 57 -2.68 11.52 -29.11
CA ARG A 57 -3.95 10.95 -28.64
C ARG A 57 -4.53 9.87 -29.56
N LEU A 58 -4.50 10.07 -30.88
CA LEU A 58 -5.09 9.12 -31.84
C LEU A 58 -4.27 7.83 -31.97
N GLU A 59 -2.95 7.93 -31.88
CA GLU A 59 -2.03 6.80 -32.04
C GLU A 59 -1.58 6.22 -30.70
N ASN A 60 -2.05 6.78 -29.57
CA ASN A 60 -1.65 6.44 -28.20
C ASN A 60 -0.12 6.33 -28.05
N LEU A 61 0.58 7.38 -28.48
CA LEU A 61 2.04 7.41 -28.45
C LEU A 61 2.55 7.63 -27.02
N TRP A 62 3.65 6.95 -26.68
CA TRP A 62 4.40 7.24 -25.46
C TRP A 62 4.85 8.71 -25.44
N HIS A 63 4.52 9.43 -24.37
CA HIS A 63 4.84 10.86 -24.21
C HIS A 63 5.18 11.21 -22.76
N ARG A 64 5.65 12.44 -22.53
CA ARG A 64 5.89 12.97 -21.19
C ARG A 64 4.72 13.82 -20.71
N ALA A 65 4.39 13.71 -19.43
CA ALA A 65 3.35 14.51 -18.78
C ALA A 65 3.75 14.87 -17.34
N THR A 66 3.16 15.94 -16.79
CA THR A 66 3.33 16.32 -15.38
C THR A 66 2.08 16.00 -14.58
N TYR A 67 2.27 15.73 -13.29
CA TYR A 67 1.21 15.49 -12.33
C TYR A 67 1.55 16.21 -11.04
N ILE A 68 0.62 16.99 -10.49
CA ILE A 68 0.91 17.89 -9.38
C ILE A 68 -0.09 17.68 -8.26
N VAL A 69 0.35 17.12 -7.14
CA VAL A 69 -0.47 17.01 -5.93
C VAL A 69 -0.39 18.32 -5.15
N ILE A 70 -1.50 19.04 -5.08
CA ILE A 70 -1.57 20.37 -4.45
C ILE A 70 -2.15 20.22 -3.05
N ARG A 71 -1.27 20.19 -2.04
CA ARG A 71 -1.62 20.08 -0.64
C ARG A 71 -2.04 21.44 -0.09
N HIS A 72 -3.29 21.55 0.36
CA HIS A 72 -3.76 22.77 1.04
C HIS A 72 -3.28 22.79 2.48
N VAL A 73 -2.65 23.88 2.87
CA VAL A 73 -2.17 24.15 4.22
C VAL A 73 -2.96 25.33 4.78
N PRO A 74 -3.66 25.17 5.92
CA PRO A 74 -4.40 26.25 6.56
C PRO A 74 -3.57 27.52 6.71
N SER A 75 -4.17 28.64 6.36
CA SER A 75 -3.53 29.95 6.41
C SER A 75 -3.77 30.65 7.76
N SER A 76 -4.78 30.20 8.51
CA SER A 76 -5.21 30.74 9.80
C SER A 76 -5.54 29.63 10.81
N VAL A 77 -5.58 29.99 12.10
CA VAL A 77 -5.98 29.07 13.19
C VAL A 77 -7.44 28.65 13.06
N GLU A 78 -8.30 29.56 12.58
CA GLU A 78 -9.73 29.31 12.37
C GLU A 78 -9.94 28.25 11.27
N GLU A 79 -9.21 28.34 10.15
CA GLU A 79 -9.23 27.32 9.10
C GLU A 79 -8.65 25.97 9.59
N GLU A 80 -7.62 26.02 10.44
CA GLU A 80 -7.05 24.82 11.05
C GLU A 80 -8.04 24.12 12.00
N GLU A 81 -8.81 24.90 12.77
CA GLU A 81 -9.88 24.38 13.64
C GLU A 81 -11.04 23.78 12.83
N GLU A 82 -11.50 24.45 11.76
CA GLU A 82 -12.55 23.92 10.87
C GLU A 82 -12.13 22.60 10.17
N GLN A 83 -10.86 22.47 9.81
CA GLN A 83 -10.34 21.22 9.23
C GLN A 83 -10.26 20.11 10.28
N LYS A 84 -9.86 20.42 11.51
CA LYS A 84 -9.81 19.47 12.64
C LYS A 84 -11.19 18.98 13.05
N GLU A 85 -12.21 19.84 13.03
CA GLU A 85 -13.60 19.43 13.30
C GLU A 85 -14.16 18.44 12.26
N LYS A 86 -13.55 18.40 11.06
CA LYS A 86 -13.91 17.52 9.95
C LYS A 86 -12.98 16.31 9.83
N GLU A 87 -12.10 16.05 10.80
CA GLU A 87 -11.28 14.83 10.80
C GLU A 87 -12.18 13.59 10.90
N VAL A 88 -12.11 12.75 9.87
CA VAL A 88 -12.97 11.55 9.75
C VAL A 88 -12.14 10.27 9.88
N SER A 89 -10.83 10.32 9.61
CA SER A 89 -9.94 9.16 9.67
C SER A 89 -9.08 9.17 10.94
N PRO A 90 -8.89 8.01 11.60
CA PRO A 90 -7.90 7.85 12.67
C PRO A 90 -6.45 7.91 12.17
N ASN A 91 -6.23 7.85 10.85
CA ASN A 91 -4.93 8.06 10.22
C ASN A 91 -4.76 9.54 9.83
N ASN A 92 -3.82 10.24 10.48
CA ASN A 92 -3.61 11.67 10.28
C ASN A 92 -3.28 12.05 8.83
N ASP A 93 -2.63 11.18 8.06
CA ASP A 93 -2.31 11.48 6.66
C ASP A 93 -3.59 11.59 5.81
N ASP A 94 -4.63 10.78 6.09
CA ASP A 94 -5.89 10.77 5.34
C ASP A 94 -6.72 12.05 5.55
N ASN A 95 -6.46 12.78 6.65
CA ASN A 95 -7.08 14.07 6.95
C ASN A 95 -6.38 15.24 6.21
N THR A 96 -5.34 14.97 5.42
CA THR A 96 -4.71 15.99 4.56
C THR A 96 -5.66 16.42 3.45
N TYR A 97 -5.82 17.74 3.27
CA TYR A 97 -6.64 18.32 2.22
C TYR A 97 -5.84 18.60 0.94
N LEU A 98 -6.42 18.24 -0.20
CA LEU A 98 -5.88 18.49 -1.53
C LEU A 98 -6.81 19.43 -2.32
N LEU A 99 -6.23 20.21 -3.24
CA LEU A 99 -7.00 20.89 -4.28
C LEU A 99 -7.17 19.94 -5.49
N VAL A 100 -8.41 19.60 -5.79
CA VAL A 100 -8.82 18.72 -6.88
C VAL A 100 -9.54 19.57 -7.92
N GLN A 101 -9.19 19.42 -9.21
CA GLN A 101 -9.90 20.13 -10.27
C GLN A 101 -10.97 19.27 -10.93
N ARG A 102 -12.05 19.91 -11.37
CA ARG A 102 -12.87 19.37 -12.45
C ARG A 102 -12.35 19.93 -13.77
N ARG A 103 -11.95 19.03 -14.65
CA ARG A 103 -11.50 19.37 -16.00
C ARG A 103 -12.64 19.98 -16.80
N SER A 104 -12.35 21.00 -17.60
CA SER A 104 -13.31 21.56 -18.55
C SER A 104 -13.84 20.49 -19.50
N LYS A 105 -15.12 20.63 -19.89
CA LYS A 105 -15.72 19.76 -20.91
C LYS A 105 -15.12 19.95 -22.30
N LEU A 106 -14.29 20.97 -22.50
CA LEU A 106 -13.60 21.25 -23.76
C LEU A 106 -12.32 20.41 -23.95
N LYS A 107 -11.77 19.85 -22.86
CA LYS A 107 -10.52 19.06 -22.90
C LYS A 107 -10.64 17.85 -23.84
N ASP A 108 -9.55 17.59 -24.56
CA ASP A 108 -9.42 16.50 -25.52
C ASP A 108 -9.18 15.11 -24.88
N TYR A 109 -8.90 15.09 -23.58
CA TYR A 109 -8.68 13.89 -22.79
C TYR A 109 -9.48 14.00 -21.49
N CYS A 110 -10.36 13.01 -21.27
CA CYS A 110 -11.23 12.88 -20.09
C CYS A 110 -11.95 14.19 -19.68
N PRO A 111 -12.78 14.78 -20.56
CA PRO A 111 -13.53 16.01 -20.26
C PRO A 111 -14.48 15.84 -19.07
N GLY A 112 -14.60 16.87 -18.22
CA GLY A 112 -15.54 16.90 -17.08
C GLY A 112 -15.15 16.05 -15.86
N LYS A 113 -14.05 15.29 -15.93
CA LYS A 113 -13.59 14.42 -14.86
C LYS A 113 -12.90 15.17 -13.74
N LEU A 114 -12.96 14.61 -12.53
CA LEU A 114 -12.19 15.06 -11.37
C LEU A 114 -10.74 14.58 -11.47
N ASP A 115 -9.81 15.46 -11.16
CA ASP A 115 -8.37 15.22 -11.28
C ASP A 115 -7.67 15.68 -9.98
N PRO A 116 -7.17 14.73 -9.16
CA PRO A 116 -6.49 15.03 -7.91
C PRO A 116 -5.00 15.37 -8.09
N ALA A 117 -4.47 15.24 -9.31
CA ALA A 117 -3.07 15.50 -9.61
C ALA A 117 -2.96 16.26 -10.96
N PRO A 118 -3.52 17.49 -11.04
CA PRO A 118 -3.52 18.31 -12.26
C PRO A 118 -2.13 18.47 -12.88
N GLY A 119 -2.12 18.67 -14.19
CA GLY A 119 -0.91 18.81 -14.98
C GLY A 119 -1.21 18.63 -16.47
N GLY A 120 -0.14 18.60 -17.26
CA GLY A 120 -0.24 18.70 -18.71
C GLY A 120 0.74 17.84 -19.48
N LEU A 121 0.60 17.88 -20.80
CA LEU A 121 1.53 17.24 -21.71
C LEU A 121 2.77 18.10 -21.81
N VAL A 122 3.95 17.49 -21.70
CA VAL A 122 5.22 18.22 -21.84
C VAL A 122 5.45 18.55 -23.31
N GLY A 123 5.61 19.83 -23.60
CA GLY A 123 5.91 20.35 -24.93
C GLY A 123 7.26 19.87 -25.46
N PHE A 124 7.41 19.83 -26.79
CA PHE A 124 8.67 19.47 -27.41
C PHE A 124 9.75 20.53 -27.11
N GLY A 125 10.82 20.10 -26.43
CA GLY A 125 11.89 20.99 -25.95
C GLY A 125 11.61 21.63 -24.59
N GLU A 126 10.44 21.38 -23.99
CA GLU A 126 10.09 21.80 -22.64
C GLU A 126 10.60 20.77 -21.63
N THR A 127 11.06 21.22 -20.46
CA THR A 127 11.35 20.34 -19.32
C THR A 127 10.08 20.02 -18.53
N TYR A 128 10.11 18.96 -17.71
CA TYR A 128 9.00 18.66 -16.80
C TYR A 128 8.72 19.81 -15.82
N GLU A 129 9.77 20.44 -15.28
CA GLU A 129 9.61 21.51 -14.29
C GLU A 129 8.97 22.76 -14.90
N GLU A 130 9.42 23.18 -16.08
CA GLU A 130 8.81 24.29 -16.83
C GLU A 130 7.34 24.01 -17.13
N ASN A 131 7.03 22.78 -17.56
CA ASN A 131 5.66 22.35 -17.80
C ASN A 131 4.80 22.42 -16.54
N ALA A 132 5.27 21.85 -15.42
CA ALA A 132 4.52 21.83 -14.17
C ALA A 132 4.23 23.24 -13.64
N GLN A 133 5.22 24.15 -13.73
CA GLN A 133 5.07 25.55 -13.34
C GLN A 133 4.05 26.29 -14.23
N ARG A 134 4.10 26.05 -15.54
CA ARG A 134 3.17 26.66 -16.50
C ARG A 134 1.75 26.16 -16.28
N GLU A 135 1.54 24.85 -16.22
CA GLU A 135 0.21 24.23 -16.09
C GLU A 135 -0.48 24.66 -14.79
N ILE A 136 0.19 24.62 -13.63
CA ILE A 136 -0.45 25.02 -12.36
C ILE A 136 -0.75 26.52 -12.31
N LEU A 137 0.05 27.35 -12.97
CA LEU A 137 -0.18 28.79 -13.08
C LEU A 137 -1.36 29.08 -14.03
N GLU A 138 -1.45 28.41 -15.17
CA GLU A 138 -2.52 28.57 -16.16
C GLU A 138 -3.86 28.02 -15.66
N GLU A 139 -3.86 26.79 -15.12
CA GLU A 139 -5.08 26.10 -14.69
C GLU A 139 -5.66 26.67 -13.38
N MET A 140 -4.81 27.13 -12.44
CA MET A 140 -5.25 27.53 -11.08
C MET A 140 -4.72 28.88 -10.58
N GLY A 141 -3.83 29.56 -11.32
CA GLY A 141 -3.24 30.83 -10.88
C GLY A 141 -2.23 30.70 -9.74
N ILE A 142 -1.70 29.49 -9.49
CA ILE A 142 -0.76 29.23 -8.40
C ILE A 142 0.68 29.43 -8.91
N ASP A 143 1.32 30.52 -8.50
CA ASP A 143 2.72 30.78 -8.85
C ASP A 143 3.68 29.97 -7.96
N THR A 144 4.62 29.26 -8.60
CA THR A 144 5.67 28.44 -7.99
C THR A 144 7.09 28.81 -8.49
N THR A 145 7.21 29.81 -9.37
CA THR A 145 8.43 30.12 -10.15
C THR A 145 9.65 30.53 -9.32
N LEU A 146 9.44 31.04 -8.10
CA LEU A 146 10.50 31.50 -7.20
C LEU A 146 10.93 30.45 -6.15
N SER A 147 10.31 29.26 -6.14
CA SER A 147 10.54 28.20 -5.14
C SER A 147 11.84 27.39 -5.36
N SER A 148 12.53 27.56 -6.48
CA SER A 148 13.76 26.81 -6.80
C SER A 148 15.00 27.29 -6.04
N SER A 149 14.92 28.40 -5.29
CA SER A 149 15.96 28.83 -4.36
C SER A 149 15.59 28.48 -2.92
N SER A 150 16.51 27.85 -2.18
CA SER A 150 16.29 27.26 -0.84
C SER A 150 16.09 28.27 0.31
N THR A 151 15.63 29.48 0.01
CA THR A 151 15.49 30.55 1.01
C THR A 151 14.03 31.01 1.05
N THR A 152 13.40 30.91 2.21
CA THR A 152 12.04 31.41 2.47
C THR A 152 12.00 32.90 2.15
N THR A 153 11.54 33.26 0.97
CA THR A 153 11.49 34.65 0.52
C THR A 153 10.04 35.09 0.56
N THR A 154 9.72 35.96 1.51
CA THR A 154 8.43 36.65 1.54
C THR A 154 8.34 37.53 0.30
N THR A 155 7.25 37.44 -0.46
CA THR A 155 7.00 38.42 -1.54
C THR A 155 6.88 39.82 -0.93
N THR A 156 7.09 40.86 -1.74
CA THR A 156 6.90 42.27 -1.35
C THR A 156 5.52 42.58 -0.77
N ASP A 157 4.54 41.69 -0.98
CA ASP A 157 3.15 41.81 -0.54
C ASP A 157 2.83 40.98 0.72
N GLY A 158 3.82 40.30 1.32
CA GLY A 158 3.64 39.54 2.56
C GLY A 158 2.99 38.16 2.39
N LYS A 159 2.70 37.72 1.15
CA LYS A 159 2.12 36.40 0.87
C LYS A 159 3.20 35.31 0.98
N LYS A 160 2.92 34.21 1.68
CA LYS A 160 3.79 33.01 1.69
C LYS A 160 3.89 32.46 0.27
N MET A 161 5.11 32.10 -0.15
CA MET A 161 5.37 31.51 -1.46
C MET A 161 4.92 30.05 -1.48
N ASN A 162 4.28 29.62 -2.57
CA ASN A 162 3.95 28.20 -2.75
C ASN A 162 5.21 27.42 -3.08
N LYS A 163 5.47 26.35 -2.35
CA LYS A 163 6.67 25.53 -2.52
C LYS A 163 6.36 24.34 -3.41
N MET A 164 7.05 24.22 -4.54
CA MET A 164 6.96 23.05 -5.42
C MET A 164 8.18 22.14 -5.22
N ARG A 165 7.94 20.83 -5.18
CA ARG A 165 8.98 19.81 -5.02
C ARG A 165 8.74 18.67 -6.01
N ARG A 166 9.75 18.34 -6.81
CA ARG A 166 9.79 17.08 -7.58
C ARG A 166 9.87 15.90 -6.63
N LEU A 167 9.04 14.89 -6.86
CA LEU A 167 9.07 13.63 -6.10
C LEU A 167 9.77 12.53 -6.91
N PHE A 168 9.17 12.10 -8.03
CA PHE A 168 9.68 11.01 -8.86
C PHE A 168 9.01 10.99 -10.24
N THR A 169 9.59 10.25 -11.17
CA THR A 169 9.02 9.89 -12.48
C THR A 169 8.44 8.48 -12.42
N PHE A 170 7.33 8.24 -13.12
CA PHE A 170 6.62 6.97 -13.17
C PHE A 170 6.05 6.70 -14.57
N PRO A 171 5.95 5.43 -15.00
CA PRO A 171 5.21 5.06 -16.20
C PRO A 171 3.70 4.90 -15.88
N TYR A 172 2.86 5.23 -16.85
CA TYR A 172 1.43 4.92 -16.86
C TYR A 172 1.00 4.45 -18.25
N GLU A 173 0.16 3.42 -18.30
CA GLU A 173 -0.41 2.89 -19.54
C GLU A 173 -1.85 2.43 -19.31
N ASP A 174 -2.75 2.91 -20.18
CA ASP A 174 -4.07 2.34 -20.43
C ASP A 174 -4.39 2.38 -21.94
N ASP A 175 -5.62 2.02 -22.31
CA ASP A 175 -6.07 1.99 -23.71
C ASP A 175 -6.07 3.37 -24.40
N ARG A 176 -5.93 4.47 -23.64
CA ARG A 176 -6.08 5.86 -24.11
C ARG A 176 -4.84 6.72 -23.87
N CYS A 177 -3.97 6.34 -22.95
CA CYS A 177 -2.82 7.12 -22.51
C CYS A 177 -1.63 6.21 -22.22
N ARG A 178 -0.48 6.55 -22.79
CA ARG A 178 0.83 5.98 -22.47
C ARG A 178 1.77 7.12 -22.16
N CYS A 179 2.12 7.32 -20.89
CA CYS A 179 2.97 8.44 -20.50
C CYS A 179 4.04 8.05 -19.49
N TRP A 180 5.13 8.81 -19.53
CA TRP A 180 6.08 8.94 -18.44
C TRP A 180 5.74 10.23 -17.68
N GLY A 181 5.06 10.06 -16.55
CA GLY A 181 4.63 11.13 -15.66
C GLY A 181 5.75 11.55 -14.71
N GLU A 182 5.95 12.85 -14.51
CA GLU A 182 6.75 13.36 -13.39
C GLU A 182 5.85 13.98 -12.33
N LEU A 183 5.93 13.43 -11.11
CA LEU A 183 5.11 13.83 -9.98
C LEU A 183 5.76 14.95 -9.19
N TYR A 184 4.98 15.98 -8.92
CA TYR A 184 5.31 17.12 -8.10
C TYR A 184 4.35 17.21 -6.91
N GLU A 185 4.83 17.78 -5.81
CA GLU A 185 4.00 18.24 -4.71
C GLU A 185 4.10 19.76 -4.60
N VAL A 186 2.96 20.42 -4.40
CA VAL A 186 2.88 21.85 -4.09
C VAL A 186 2.22 22.04 -2.74
N GLU A 187 2.86 22.81 -1.86
CA GLU A 187 2.22 23.32 -0.64
C GLU A 187 1.55 24.66 -0.95
N TYR A 188 0.21 24.66 -0.91
CA TYR A 188 -0.61 25.84 -1.18
C TYR A 188 -1.18 26.40 0.12
N THR A 189 -0.83 27.64 0.46
CA THR A 189 -1.25 28.31 1.71
C THR A 189 -2.31 29.40 1.48
N GLY A 190 -2.85 29.53 0.27
CA GLY A 190 -3.90 30.51 -0.03
C GLY A 190 -5.30 29.98 0.26
N THR A 191 -6.30 30.83 0.08
CA THR A 191 -7.72 30.45 0.18
C THR A 191 -8.23 29.95 -1.17
N LEU A 192 -9.41 29.30 -1.21
CA LEU A 192 -10.04 28.95 -2.49
C LEU A 192 -10.43 30.18 -3.31
N GLN A 193 -10.66 31.34 -2.67
CA GLN A 193 -10.98 32.59 -3.36
C GLN A 193 -9.77 33.21 -4.08
N ASP A 194 -8.56 32.83 -3.69
CA ASP A 194 -7.32 33.27 -4.35
C ASP A 194 -7.06 32.49 -5.66
N ILE A 195 -7.76 31.37 -5.90
CA ILE A 195 -7.59 30.55 -7.10
C ILE A 195 -8.19 31.27 -8.32
N SER A 196 -7.41 31.36 -9.39
CA SER A 196 -7.82 31.96 -10.65
C SER A 196 -7.82 30.91 -11.74
N ILE A 197 -9.01 30.40 -12.09
CA ILE A 197 -9.15 29.33 -13.09
C ILE A 197 -9.18 29.87 -14.52
N GLN A 198 -8.51 29.16 -15.44
CA GLN A 198 -8.73 29.31 -16.87
C GLN A 198 -9.90 28.40 -17.29
N LYS A 199 -11.03 29.00 -17.68
CA LYS A 199 -12.29 28.28 -17.97
C LYS A 199 -12.21 27.28 -19.12
N ASP A 200 -11.27 27.47 -20.04
CA ASP A 200 -11.06 26.53 -21.15
C ASP A 200 -10.40 25.23 -20.67
N GLU A 201 -9.72 25.27 -19.52
CA GLU A 201 -8.99 24.13 -18.92
C GLU A 201 -9.72 23.53 -17.71
N VAL A 202 -10.29 24.38 -16.85
CA VAL A 202 -10.84 24.02 -15.53
C VAL A 202 -12.24 24.60 -15.34
N ASP A 203 -13.19 23.72 -14.97
CA ASP A 203 -14.57 24.11 -14.65
C ASP A 203 -14.69 24.58 -13.19
N GLU A 204 -14.07 23.86 -12.26
CA GLU A 204 -14.07 24.17 -10.83
C GLU A 204 -12.84 23.59 -10.11
N VAL A 205 -12.46 24.19 -8.98
CA VAL A 205 -11.48 23.64 -8.04
C VAL A 205 -12.18 23.39 -6.71
N ILE A 206 -12.01 22.19 -6.19
CA ILE A 206 -12.66 21.68 -4.98
C ILE A 206 -11.58 21.31 -3.98
N GLN A 207 -11.78 21.65 -2.72
CA GLN A 207 -10.98 21.12 -1.63
C GLN A 207 -11.60 19.81 -1.13
N LEU A 208 -10.81 18.73 -1.13
CA LEU A 208 -11.22 17.42 -0.63
C LEU A 208 -10.14 16.83 0.27
N SER A 209 -10.54 16.13 1.32
CA SER A 209 -9.60 15.30 2.09
C SER A 209 -9.18 14.08 1.27
N ILE A 210 -8.00 13.51 1.56
CA ILE A 210 -7.57 12.24 0.95
C ILE A 210 -8.61 11.14 1.23
N TYR A 211 -9.17 11.11 2.45
CA TYR A 211 -10.26 10.21 2.80
C TYR A 211 -11.47 10.36 1.85
N ASP A 212 -11.96 11.58 1.64
CA ASP A 212 -13.10 11.83 0.74
C ASP A 212 -12.78 11.41 -0.70
N ILE A 213 -11.57 11.70 -1.19
CA ILE A 213 -11.13 11.28 -2.53
C ILE A 213 -11.18 9.76 -2.66
N GLN A 214 -10.67 9.02 -1.66
CA GLN A 214 -10.71 7.55 -1.65
C GLN A 214 -12.16 7.03 -1.63
N GLN A 215 -13.03 7.57 -0.78
CA GLN A 215 -14.43 7.15 -0.70
C GLN A 215 -15.18 7.43 -2.01
N MET A 216 -15.03 8.64 -2.56
CA MET A 216 -15.70 9.06 -3.79
C MET A 216 -15.20 8.28 -5.01
N SER A 217 -13.88 8.07 -5.13
CA SER A 217 -13.29 7.33 -6.26
C SER A 217 -13.62 5.84 -6.21
N ASN A 218 -13.66 5.22 -5.03
CA ASN A 218 -14.12 3.84 -4.87
C ASN A 218 -15.60 3.68 -5.26
N LYS A 219 -16.44 4.66 -4.89
CA LYS A 219 -17.88 4.64 -5.19
C LYS A 219 -18.20 4.88 -6.66
N ASN A 220 -17.52 5.81 -7.32
CA ASN A 220 -17.75 6.13 -8.73
C ASN A 220 -16.44 6.41 -9.49
N PRO A 221 -15.64 5.36 -9.81
CA PRO A 221 -14.32 5.54 -10.42
C PRO A 221 -14.37 6.20 -11.82
N ALA A 222 -15.50 6.10 -12.52
CA ALA A 222 -15.67 6.67 -13.85
C ALA A 222 -15.62 8.21 -13.87
N GLU A 223 -15.98 8.87 -12.77
CA GLU A 223 -15.94 10.34 -12.63
C GLU A 223 -14.52 10.90 -12.52
N TRP A 224 -13.53 10.05 -12.28
CA TRP A 224 -12.16 10.45 -11.99
C TRP A 224 -11.21 10.21 -13.15
N LEU A 225 -10.19 11.05 -13.23
CA LEU A 225 -9.10 10.92 -14.18
C LEU A 225 -8.27 9.67 -13.84
N PRO A 226 -8.18 8.66 -14.74
CA PRO A 226 -7.53 7.40 -14.41
C PRO A 226 -6.05 7.53 -14.03
N ASP A 227 -5.28 8.29 -14.81
CA ASP A 227 -3.87 8.58 -14.57
C ASP A 227 -3.67 9.53 -13.38
N GLY A 228 -4.57 10.50 -13.16
CA GLY A 228 -4.55 11.36 -11.97
C GLY A 228 -4.75 10.58 -10.66
N LEU A 229 -5.70 9.64 -10.63
CA LEU A 229 -5.88 8.74 -9.47
C LEU A 229 -4.68 7.80 -9.28
N TYR A 230 -4.09 7.30 -10.37
CA TYR A 230 -2.88 6.50 -10.29
C TYR A 230 -1.71 7.29 -9.69
N ALA A 231 -1.50 8.53 -10.14
CA ALA A 231 -0.52 9.46 -9.58
C ALA A 231 -0.75 9.72 -8.08
N LEU A 232 -2.01 9.91 -7.66
CA LEU A 232 -2.35 10.05 -6.24
C LEU A 232 -2.01 8.79 -5.45
N ARG A 233 -2.30 7.59 -5.97
CA ARG A 233 -1.93 6.34 -5.29
C ARG A 233 -0.41 6.21 -5.11
N LEU A 234 0.37 6.58 -6.13
CA LEU A 234 1.83 6.61 -6.03
C LEU A 234 2.30 7.64 -4.99
N TYR A 235 1.68 8.82 -4.93
CA TYR A 235 1.96 9.86 -3.94
C TYR A 235 1.74 9.34 -2.51
N LEU A 236 0.60 8.71 -2.24
CA LEU A 236 0.26 8.16 -0.93
C LEU A 236 1.25 7.07 -0.52
N GLN A 237 1.56 6.13 -1.43
CA GLN A 237 2.57 5.11 -1.18
C GLN A 237 3.93 5.76 -0.87
N HIS A 238 4.37 6.74 -1.67
CA HIS A 238 5.65 7.42 -1.45
C HIS A 238 5.73 8.14 -0.11
N ARG A 239 4.64 8.80 0.31
CA ARG A 239 4.57 9.45 1.62
C ARG A 239 4.68 8.44 2.75
N HIS A 240 3.95 7.34 2.65
CA HIS A 240 4.02 6.28 3.63
C HIS A 240 5.44 5.70 3.72
N ASP A 241 6.08 5.46 2.58
CA ASP A 241 7.45 4.91 2.49
C ASP A 241 8.48 5.82 3.17
N ILE A 242 8.31 7.14 3.03
CA ILE A 242 9.13 8.13 3.74
C ILE A 242 8.82 8.13 5.23
N SER A 243 7.55 8.05 5.64
CA SER A 243 7.15 8.13 7.05
C SER A 243 7.69 6.98 7.90
N VAL A 244 7.87 5.80 7.29
CA VAL A 244 8.39 4.60 7.95
C VAL A 244 9.87 4.35 7.65
N GLU A 245 10.58 5.33 7.09
CA GLU A 245 12.00 5.27 6.72
C GLU A 245 12.37 4.03 5.87
N ARG A 246 11.43 3.54 5.04
CA ARG A 246 11.66 2.32 4.27
C ARG A 246 12.77 2.53 3.25
N LYS A 247 13.76 1.64 3.23
CA LYS A 247 14.78 1.60 2.18
C LYS A 247 14.11 1.28 0.84
N LEU A 248 13.96 2.29 -0.01
CA LEU A 248 13.66 2.12 -1.43
C LEU A 248 14.82 1.35 -2.07
N LEU A 249 14.66 0.04 -2.27
CA LEU A 249 15.76 -0.83 -2.70
C LEU A 249 16.06 -0.61 -4.19
N PRO A 250 17.31 -0.34 -4.59
CA PRO A 250 17.72 -0.24 -5.99
C PRO A 250 17.25 -1.44 -6.85
N GLY A 251 16.38 -1.19 -7.84
CA GLY A 251 16.12 -2.12 -8.96
C GLY A 251 14.93 -3.08 -8.90
N ARG A 252 13.97 -2.94 -7.97
CA ARG A 252 12.66 -3.65 -7.97
C ARG A 252 11.55 -2.70 -7.54
N SER A 253 10.27 -2.99 -7.78
CA SER A 253 9.08 -2.09 -7.75
C SER A 253 8.88 -1.19 -6.50
N SER A 254 9.86 -0.34 -6.25
CA SER A 254 10.13 0.54 -5.11
C SER A 254 11.57 1.09 -5.28
N SER A 255 12.03 1.27 -6.52
CA SER A 255 13.37 0.87 -6.95
C SER A 255 14.55 1.71 -6.49
N GLY A 256 14.40 2.57 -5.46
CA GLY A 256 15.35 3.62 -5.09
C GLY A 256 15.60 4.64 -6.23
N ASN A 257 15.18 4.28 -7.44
CA ASN A 257 15.26 5.01 -8.67
C ASN A 257 13.95 5.78 -8.77
N LEU A 258 14.04 7.02 -8.30
CA LEU A 258 12.98 8.02 -8.47
C LEU A 258 12.75 8.38 -9.94
N ASP A 259 13.42 7.75 -10.91
CA ASP A 259 13.15 7.94 -12.34
C ASP A 259 12.24 6.84 -12.92
N ALA A 260 11.83 5.84 -12.11
CA ALA A 260 10.83 4.83 -12.47
C ALA A 260 10.11 4.25 -11.22
N TYR A 261 9.44 5.12 -10.46
CA TYR A 261 8.64 4.73 -9.31
C TYR A 261 7.33 4.05 -9.73
N GLY A 262 6.88 3.06 -8.96
CA GLY A 262 5.70 2.26 -9.29
C GLY A 262 4.93 1.83 -8.05
N LEU A 263 3.66 1.45 -8.23
CA LEU A 263 2.88 0.86 -7.15
C LEU A 263 3.43 -0.51 -6.79
N ARG A 264 3.31 -0.87 -5.52
CA ARG A 264 3.64 -2.22 -5.07
C ARG A 264 2.82 -3.27 -5.82
N PRO A 265 3.39 -4.46 -6.06
CA PRO A 265 2.63 -5.55 -6.63
C PRO A 265 1.46 -5.90 -5.71
N LYS A 266 0.34 -6.29 -6.32
CA LYS A 266 -0.77 -6.90 -5.58
C LYS A 266 -0.21 -8.13 -4.83
N PRO A 267 -0.54 -8.31 -3.54
CA PRO A 267 -0.08 -9.49 -2.81
C PRO A 267 -0.52 -10.77 -3.49
N ARG A 268 0.40 -11.74 -3.59
CA ARG A 268 0.18 -13.08 -4.12
C ARG A 268 0.15 -14.15 -3.03
N ALA A 269 0.55 -13.82 -1.80
CA ALA A 269 0.39 -14.67 -0.64
C ALA A 269 0.36 -13.83 0.66
N LEU A 270 -0.46 -14.26 1.61
CA LEU A 270 -0.45 -13.77 2.99
C LEU A 270 0.09 -14.86 3.91
N PHE A 271 0.99 -14.49 4.81
CA PHE A 271 1.58 -15.37 5.80
C PHE A 271 1.23 -14.86 7.19
N PHE A 272 0.67 -15.72 8.03
CA PHE A 272 0.26 -15.40 9.39
C PHE A 272 1.09 -16.22 10.36
N ASP A 273 1.74 -15.59 11.33
CA ASP A 273 2.15 -16.33 12.50
C ASP A 273 0.94 -16.84 13.26
N CYS A 274 1.10 -17.96 13.95
CA CYS A 274 0.05 -18.57 14.75
C CYS A 274 0.06 -18.02 16.18
N ASP A 275 1.06 -18.42 16.97
CA ASP A 275 1.17 -18.07 18.39
C ASP A 275 1.35 -16.55 18.58
N ASP A 276 0.62 -15.95 19.54
CA ASP A 276 0.69 -14.52 19.89
C ASP A 276 0.36 -13.51 18.74
N CYS A 277 -0.03 -14.01 17.56
CA CYS A 277 -0.47 -13.22 16.41
C CYS A 277 -1.95 -13.44 16.09
N LEU A 278 -2.39 -14.70 15.86
CA LEU A 278 -3.81 -14.99 15.60
C LEU A 278 -4.67 -14.93 16.87
N TYR A 279 -4.07 -14.91 18.05
CA TYR A 279 -4.77 -14.82 19.32
C TYR A 279 -3.95 -14.08 20.37
N PHE A 280 -4.65 -13.41 21.29
CA PHE A 280 -4.06 -12.62 22.38
C PHE A 280 -4.56 -13.14 23.73
N ASP A 281 -3.92 -14.18 24.24
CA ASP A 281 -4.32 -14.88 25.47
C ASP A 281 -3.52 -14.44 26.71
N ASN A 282 -2.92 -13.24 26.66
CA ASN A 282 -1.95 -12.74 27.63
C ASN A 282 -0.74 -13.70 27.82
N TRP A 283 -0.26 -14.27 26.71
CA TRP A 283 0.87 -15.19 26.63
C TRP A 283 0.66 -16.47 27.46
N THR A 284 -0.57 -16.94 27.60
CA THR A 284 -0.89 -18.10 28.45
C THR A 284 -0.38 -19.39 27.83
N VAL A 285 -0.68 -19.64 26.56
CA VAL A 285 -0.12 -20.75 25.77
C VAL A 285 1.41 -20.67 25.79
N ALA A 286 1.95 -19.49 25.55
CA ALA A 286 3.39 -19.29 25.52
C ALA A 286 4.07 -19.49 26.89
N LYS A 287 3.37 -19.29 28.02
CA LYS A 287 3.88 -19.63 29.36
C LYS A 287 3.91 -21.15 29.55
N HIS A 288 2.81 -21.85 29.24
CA HIS A 288 2.76 -23.31 29.36
C HIS A 288 3.77 -24.00 28.44
N LEU A 289 3.99 -23.48 27.23
CA LEU A 289 4.99 -23.99 26.31
C LEU A 289 6.41 -23.84 26.89
N THR A 290 6.75 -22.67 27.44
CA THR A 290 8.04 -22.45 28.11
C THR A 290 8.24 -23.42 29.28
N GLU A 291 7.22 -23.63 30.12
CA GLU A 291 7.28 -24.57 31.25
C GLU A 291 7.51 -26.02 30.77
N LYS A 292 6.80 -26.45 29.72
CA LYS A 292 6.97 -27.78 29.11
C LYS A 292 8.35 -27.97 28.52
N ILE A 293 8.88 -26.96 27.81
CA ILE A 293 10.23 -27.00 27.23
C ILE A 293 11.27 -27.12 28.35
N GLU A 294 11.15 -26.34 29.41
CA GLU A 294 12.05 -26.36 30.56
C GLU A 294 12.00 -27.72 31.28
N GLU A 295 10.79 -28.22 31.54
CA GLU A 295 10.59 -29.54 32.14
C GLU A 295 11.22 -30.64 31.27
N TRP A 296 10.99 -30.61 29.96
CA TRP A 296 11.54 -31.59 29.04
C TRP A 296 13.08 -31.56 29.03
N CYS A 297 13.69 -30.37 28.94
CA CYS A 297 15.14 -30.22 28.99
C CYS A 297 15.74 -30.77 30.30
N ARG A 298 15.07 -30.50 31.42
CA ARG A 298 15.49 -31.01 32.73
C ARG A 298 15.35 -32.52 32.86
N VAL A 299 14.19 -33.07 32.48
CA VAL A 299 13.86 -34.49 32.71
C VAL A 299 14.52 -35.41 31.68
N LYS A 300 14.48 -35.04 30.40
CA LYS A 300 14.95 -35.89 29.29
C LYS A 300 16.43 -35.70 28.98
N CYS A 301 16.95 -34.48 29.15
CA CYS A 301 18.36 -34.17 28.87
C CYS A 301 19.21 -33.93 30.14
N GLY A 302 18.61 -33.91 31.34
CA GLY A 302 19.35 -33.68 32.59
C GLY A 302 19.93 -32.26 32.70
N LEU A 303 19.37 -31.30 31.98
CA LEU A 303 19.87 -29.92 31.96
C LEU A 303 19.47 -29.14 33.22
N PRO A 304 20.30 -28.19 33.67
CA PRO A 304 19.96 -27.33 34.80
C PRO A 304 18.86 -26.33 34.43
N GLU A 305 18.17 -25.83 35.45
CA GLU A 305 17.12 -24.81 35.29
C GLU A 305 17.65 -23.55 34.59
N GLY A 306 16.89 -23.03 33.64
CA GLY A 306 17.22 -21.86 32.82
C GLY A 306 18.03 -22.17 31.57
N LYS A 307 18.58 -23.39 31.44
CA LYS A 307 19.40 -23.76 30.27
C LYS A 307 18.59 -23.76 28.98
N ALA A 308 17.30 -24.12 29.00
CA ALA A 308 16.49 -24.08 27.77
C ALA A 308 16.32 -22.65 27.24
N TYR A 309 16.17 -21.67 28.15
CA TYR A 309 16.09 -20.26 27.78
C TYR A 309 17.43 -19.70 27.29
N GLU A 310 18.56 -20.14 27.84
CA GLU A 310 19.89 -19.83 27.30
C GLU A 310 20.04 -20.35 25.87
N LEU A 311 19.64 -21.61 25.62
CA LEU A 311 19.64 -22.22 24.29
C LEU A 311 18.76 -21.43 23.31
N TYR A 312 17.56 -21.03 23.73
CA TYR A 312 16.68 -20.15 22.95
C TYR A 312 17.36 -18.82 22.61
N LYS A 313 17.95 -18.12 23.58
CA LYS A 313 18.62 -16.83 23.36
C LYS A 313 19.78 -16.94 22.38
N GLN A 314 20.55 -18.02 22.45
CA GLN A 314 21.74 -18.22 21.64
C GLN A 314 21.43 -18.75 20.23
N HIS A 315 20.45 -19.65 20.09
CA HIS A 315 20.20 -20.39 18.85
C HIS A 315 18.84 -20.07 18.20
N GLY A 316 18.03 -19.22 18.83
CA GLY A 316 16.69 -18.83 18.36
C GLY A 316 15.57 -19.77 18.79
N THR A 317 15.85 -21.04 19.07
CA THR A 317 14.92 -22.01 19.69
C THR A 317 15.66 -22.96 20.62
N ALA A 318 14.95 -23.49 21.62
CA ALA A 318 15.49 -24.54 22.48
C ALA A 318 15.82 -25.80 21.67
N LEU A 319 14.96 -26.23 20.74
CA LEU A 319 15.22 -27.38 19.86
C LEU A 319 16.53 -27.24 19.10
N ARG A 320 16.75 -26.10 18.42
CA ARG A 320 17.97 -25.88 17.64
C ARG A 320 19.20 -25.89 18.54
N GLY A 321 19.11 -25.30 19.73
CA GLY A 321 20.19 -25.32 20.71
C GLY A 321 20.49 -26.73 21.24
N LEU A 322 19.45 -27.54 21.52
CA LEU A 322 19.61 -28.93 21.95
C LEU A 322 20.36 -29.77 20.90
N LEU A 323 20.02 -29.57 19.62
CA LEU A 323 20.68 -30.23 18.49
C LEU A 323 22.12 -29.72 18.28
N ALA A 324 22.32 -28.40 18.33
CA ALA A 324 23.62 -27.77 18.07
C ALA A 324 24.66 -28.06 19.18
N GLU A 325 24.22 -28.10 20.44
CA GLU A 325 25.09 -28.37 21.59
C GLU A 325 25.21 -29.86 21.94
N GLY A 326 24.56 -30.74 21.15
CA GLY A 326 24.68 -32.19 21.29
C GLY A 326 23.94 -32.79 22.49
N TYR A 327 22.94 -32.08 23.01
CA TYR A 327 22.03 -32.58 24.05
C TYR A 327 20.93 -33.49 23.47
N MET A 328 20.68 -33.41 22.17
CA MET A 328 19.71 -34.22 21.44
C MET A 328 20.30 -34.74 20.13
N ASN A 329 19.91 -35.94 19.72
CA ASN A 329 20.31 -36.52 18.44
C ASN A 329 19.56 -35.88 17.26
N HIS A 330 20.23 -35.75 16.12
CA HIS A 330 19.68 -35.23 14.85
C HIS A 330 18.82 -36.27 14.10
N CYS A 331 18.15 -37.18 14.79
CA CYS A 331 17.25 -38.15 14.15
C CYS A 331 15.78 -37.74 14.30
N ASP A 332 14.98 -38.08 13.30
CA ASP A 332 13.56 -37.71 13.23
C ASP A 332 12.79 -38.17 14.46
N ASP A 333 13.07 -39.36 14.98
CA ASP A 333 12.37 -39.90 16.16
C ASP A 333 12.55 -39.00 17.40
N SER A 334 13.78 -38.57 17.69
CA SER A 334 14.06 -37.69 18.84
C SER A 334 13.45 -36.29 18.67
N ILE A 335 13.51 -35.74 17.45
CA ILE A 335 12.92 -34.43 17.13
C ILE A 335 11.39 -34.50 17.22
N ASN A 336 10.79 -35.57 16.70
CA ASN A 336 9.35 -35.81 16.76
C ASN A 336 8.85 -36.04 18.19
N GLU A 337 9.62 -36.72 19.04
CA GLU A 337 9.32 -36.88 20.46
C GLU A 337 9.34 -35.53 21.18
N TYR A 338 10.42 -34.75 21.04
CA TYR A 338 10.50 -33.42 21.63
C TYR A 338 9.32 -32.54 21.23
N LEU A 339 9.07 -32.42 19.93
CA LEU A 339 8.03 -31.54 19.40
C LEU A 339 6.63 -31.97 19.86
N ARG A 340 6.38 -33.28 20.00
CA ARG A 340 5.12 -33.79 20.53
C ARG A 340 4.96 -33.50 22.01
N ASP A 341 6.00 -33.79 22.81
CA ASP A 341 5.94 -33.67 24.26
C ASP A 341 5.78 -32.21 24.70
N VAL A 342 6.53 -31.28 24.09
CA VAL A 342 6.50 -29.87 24.51
C VAL A 342 5.24 -29.14 24.07
N HIS A 343 4.63 -29.57 22.95
CA HIS A 343 3.37 -29.01 22.46
C HIS A 343 2.15 -29.80 22.97
N ASP A 344 2.30 -30.78 23.87
CA ASP A 344 1.15 -31.45 24.51
C ASP A 344 0.50 -30.53 25.57
N LEU A 345 -0.28 -29.58 25.04
CA LEU A 345 -0.99 -28.53 25.77
C LEU A 345 -2.51 -28.69 25.57
N PRO A 346 -3.33 -28.35 26.58
CA PRO A 346 -4.79 -28.42 26.47
C PRO A 346 -5.35 -27.20 25.70
N ILE A 347 -4.99 -27.05 24.42
CA ILE A 347 -5.27 -25.85 23.60
C ILE A 347 -6.75 -25.45 23.61
N HIS A 348 -7.67 -26.40 23.44
CA HIS A 348 -9.11 -26.16 23.45
C HIS A 348 -9.67 -25.67 24.80
N SER A 349 -8.88 -25.75 25.88
CA SER A 349 -9.23 -25.16 27.19
C SER A 349 -8.56 -23.80 27.42
N LEU A 350 -7.57 -23.43 26.59
CA LEU A 350 -6.82 -22.18 26.70
C LEU A 350 -7.31 -21.13 25.70
N LEU A 351 -7.70 -21.57 24.50
CA LEU A 351 -8.20 -20.73 23.43
C LEU A 351 -9.71 -20.91 23.27
N ASN A 352 -10.39 -19.83 22.90
CA ASN A 352 -11.80 -19.83 22.58
C ASN A 352 -11.97 -19.54 21.10
N ARG A 353 -13.08 -20.00 20.54
CA ARG A 353 -13.52 -19.65 19.19
C ARG A 353 -13.58 -18.13 19.03
N ASP A 354 -13.10 -17.63 17.90
CA ASP A 354 -13.11 -16.20 17.55
C ASP A 354 -13.83 -16.00 16.21
N ASP A 355 -15.16 -15.77 16.29
CA ASP A 355 -15.98 -15.54 15.11
C ASP A 355 -15.64 -14.20 14.42
N GLU A 356 -15.15 -13.20 15.16
CA GLU A 356 -14.74 -11.91 14.58
C GLU A 356 -13.49 -12.07 13.71
N LEU A 357 -12.51 -12.86 14.17
CA LEU A 357 -11.32 -13.24 13.41
C LEU A 357 -11.69 -14.03 12.16
N ARG A 358 -12.58 -15.02 12.30
CA ARG A 358 -13.09 -15.81 11.17
C ARG A 358 -13.71 -14.92 10.10
N ASP A 359 -14.64 -14.05 10.50
CA ASP A 359 -15.34 -13.14 9.59
C ASP A 359 -14.39 -12.16 8.91
N MET A 360 -13.35 -11.70 9.61
CA MET A 360 -12.31 -10.85 9.03
C MET A 360 -11.51 -11.60 7.96
N ILE A 361 -11.01 -12.80 8.25
CA ILE A 361 -10.21 -13.58 7.30
C ILE A 361 -11.02 -13.98 6.06
N LEU A 362 -12.32 -14.24 6.20
CA LEU A 362 -13.23 -14.56 5.09
C LEU A 362 -13.42 -13.39 4.12
N LYS A 363 -13.30 -12.14 4.57
CA LYS A 363 -13.42 -10.94 3.73
C LYS A 363 -12.17 -10.64 2.91
N ILE A 364 -11.03 -11.25 3.23
CA ILE A 364 -9.82 -11.10 2.42
C ILE A 364 -10.06 -11.71 1.03
N ASP A 365 -9.65 -10.99 -0.03
CA ASP A 365 -9.75 -11.39 -1.44
C ASP A 365 -9.43 -12.89 -1.61
N PRO A 366 -10.40 -13.70 -2.07
CA PRO A 366 -10.23 -15.15 -2.15
C PRO A 366 -9.18 -15.59 -3.18
N ASN A 367 -8.71 -14.68 -4.05
CA ASN A 367 -7.62 -14.96 -4.99
C ASN A 367 -6.23 -14.84 -4.34
N ILE A 368 -6.14 -14.37 -3.10
CA ILE A 368 -4.88 -14.27 -2.36
C ILE A 368 -4.81 -15.45 -1.37
N PRO A 369 -3.95 -16.46 -1.63
CA PRO A 369 -3.80 -17.60 -0.74
C PRO A 369 -3.22 -17.17 0.61
N LYS A 370 -3.68 -17.84 1.67
CA LYS A 370 -3.34 -17.57 3.07
C LYS A 370 -2.62 -18.77 3.64
N PHE A 371 -1.49 -18.55 4.30
CA PHE A 371 -0.65 -19.59 4.88
C PHE A 371 -0.40 -19.29 6.35
N ILE A 372 -0.33 -20.33 7.17
CA ILE A 372 0.30 -20.21 8.49
C ILE A 372 1.81 -20.32 8.30
N PHE A 373 2.57 -19.44 8.93
CA PHE A 373 4.02 -19.48 8.95
C PHE A 373 4.53 -19.41 10.39
N THR A 374 4.82 -20.57 10.97
CA THR A 374 5.06 -20.73 12.41
C THR A 374 6.41 -21.36 12.71
N ALA A 375 7.03 -20.94 13.82
CA ALA A 375 8.21 -21.61 14.37
C ALA A 375 7.86 -22.88 15.19
N SER A 376 6.57 -23.15 15.37
CA SER A 376 6.02 -24.35 16.01
C SER A 376 5.88 -25.49 14.99
N VAL A 377 5.31 -26.63 15.42
CA VAL A 377 4.94 -27.74 14.52
C VAL A 377 3.51 -27.64 14.02
N ALA A 378 3.26 -28.22 12.84
CA ALA A 378 1.95 -28.21 12.19
C ALA A 378 0.81 -28.65 13.13
N HIS A 379 0.95 -29.80 13.81
CA HIS A 379 -0.08 -30.30 14.74
C HIS A 379 -0.40 -29.35 15.91
N HIS A 380 0.55 -28.50 16.34
CA HIS A 380 0.25 -27.48 17.35
C HIS A 380 -0.62 -26.38 16.74
N ALA A 381 -0.21 -25.85 15.58
CA ALA A 381 -0.96 -24.83 14.85
C ALA A 381 -2.36 -25.33 14.48
N GLU A 382 -2.52 -26.55 13.96
CA GLU A 382 -3.82 -27.17 13.65
C GLU A 382 -4.80 -27.07 14.83
N ARG A 383 -4.37 -27.50 16.03
CA ARG A 383 -5.23 -27.44 17.23
C ARG A 383 -5.54 -26.00 17.66
N CYS A 384 -4.64 -25.05 17.44
CA CYS A 384 -4.92 -23.64 17.70
C CYS A 384 -5.96 -23.10 16.71
N LEU A 385 -5.82 -23.41 15.41
CA LEU A 385 -6.76 -23.00 14.38
C LEU A 385 -8.15 -23.62 14.59
N GLU A 386 -8.22 -24.91 14.95
CA GLU A 386 -9.47 -25.60 15.31
C GLU A 386 -10.15 -24.94 16.52
N ALA A 387 -9.39 -24.63 17.57
CA ALA A 387 -9.93 -23.98 18.76
C ALA A 387 -10.47 -22.56 18.45
N LEU A 388 -9.80 -21.83 17.55
CA LEU A 388 -10.23 -20.52 17.05
C LEU A 388 -11.39 -20.62 16.04
N GLY A 389 -11.55 -21.77 15.38
CA GLY A 389 -12.56 -22.02 14.36
C GLY A 389 -12.23 -21.41 13.01
N ILE A 390 -10.96 -21.48 12.58
CA ILE A 390 -10.43 -20.91 11.32
C ILE A 390 -9.54 -21.89 10.54
N GLU A 391 -9.57 -23.17 10.90
CA GLU A 391 -8.74 -24.24 10.33
C GLU A 391 -8.94 -24.45 8.82
N ASP A 392 -10.12 -24.13 8.31
CA ASP A 392 -10.52 -24.28 6.90
C ASP A 392 -10.15 -23.06 6.02
N LEU A 393 -9.57 -22.01 6.60
CA LEU A 393 -9.32 -20.74 5.91
C LEU A 393 -7.90 -20.58 5.32
N PHE A 394 -7.02 -21.55 5.59
CA PHE A 394 -5.62 -21.51 5.17
C PHE A 394 -5.33 -22.62 4.16
N VAL A 395 -4.45 -22.33 3.20
CA VAL A 395 -4.03 -23.27 2.16
C VAL A 395 -3.11 -24.34 2.74
N ASP A 396 -2.18 -23.94 3.61
CA ASP A 396 -1.21 -24.82 4.23
C ASP A 396 -0.62 -24.21 5.52
N ILE A 397 0.03 -25.06 6.31
CA ILE A 397 0.81 -24.69 7.49
C ILE A 397 2.29 -24.91 7.20
N ILE A 398 3.02 -23.81 7.05
CA ILE A 398 4.47 -23.79 6.86
C ILE A 398 5.10 -23.77 8.26
N ASP A 399 5.38 -24.97 8.76
CA ASP A 399 5.92 -25.19 10.10
C ASP A 399 7.47 -25.23 10.10
N VAL A 400 8.04 -25.36 11.30
CA VAL A 400 9.51 -25.42 11.46
C VAL A 400 10.18 -26.57 10.70
N LYS A 401 9.47 -27.67 10.42
CA LYS A 401 10.01 -28.80 9.66
C LYS A 401 9.96 -28.55 8.17
N ALA A 402 8.89 -27.93 7.67
CA ALA A 402 8.79 -27.49 6.28
C ALA A 402 9.94 -26.54 5.91
N CYS A 403 10.43 -25.77 6.88
CA CYS A 403 11.59 -24.89 6.76
C CYS A 403 12.95 -25.57 7.03
N GLY A 404 13.03 -26.89 7.21
CA GLY A 404 14.31 -27.58 7.48
C GLY A 404 14.93 -27.23 8.84
N LEU A 405 14.09 -26.98 9.85
CA LEU A 405 14.45 -26.65 11.23
C LEU A 405 15.11 -25.29 11.44
N VAL A 406 15.19 -24.46 10.40
CA VAL A 406 15.49 -23.03 10.57
C VAL A 406 14.21 -22.27 10.93
N THR A 407 14.37 -21.15 11.63
CA THR A 407 13.24 -20.32 12.05
C THR A 407 13.18 -19.02 11.27
N LYS A 408 12.09 -18.29 11.49
CA LYS A 408 11.74 -16.98 10.91
C LYS A 408 12.73 -15.84 11.24
N HIS A 409 13.86 -16.15 11.87
CA HIS A 409 15.02 -15.26 12.00
C HIS A 409 15.98 -15.33 10.79
N SER A 410 15.77 -16.28 9.87
CA SER A 410 16.73 -16.62 8.82
C SER A 410 16.10 -16.47 7.44
N ARG A 411 16.89 -16.02 6.46
CA ARG A 411 16.46 -15.89 5.07
C ARG A 411 15.97 -17.23 4.51
N GLU A 412 16.62 -18.33 4.90
CA GLU A 412 16.29 -19.68 4.44
C GLU A 412 14.84 -20.08 4.78
N ALA A 413 14.30 -19.61 5.91
CA ALA A 413 12.91 -19.87 6.27
C ALA A 413 11.93 -19.13 5.35
N PHE A 414 12.21 -17.87 5.01
CA PHE A 414 11.38 -17.10 4.07
C PHE A 414 11.49 -17.65 2.65
N ASP A 415 12.69 -18.03 2.19
CA ASP A 415 12.90 -18.65 0.89
C ASP A 415 12.13 -19.98 0.78
N ALA A 416 12.11 -20.78 1.85
CA ALA A 416 11.30 -22.00 1.92
C ALA A 416 9.80 -21.70 1.86
N ALA A 417 9.33 -20.70 2.61
CA ALA A 417 7.93 -20.28 2.63
C ALA A 417 7.47 -19.79 1.25
N MET A 418 8.26 -18.96 0.57
CA MET A 418 8.00 -18.51 -0.80
C MET A 418 7.90 -19.69 -1.77
N LYS A 419 8.83 -20.65 -1.67
CA LYS A 419 8.84 -21.85 -2.51
C LYS A 419 7.58 -22.70 -2.33
N ILE A 420 7.13 -22.89 -1.08
CA ILE A 420 5.91 -23.65 -0.76
C ILE A 420 4.67 -22.91 -1.29
N ALA A 421 4.62 -21.58 -1.09
CA ALA A 421 3.52 -20.75 -1.58
C ALA A 421 3.51 -20.55 -3.11
N GLY A 422 4.58 -20.93 -3.81
CA GLY A 422 4.70 -20.74 -5.26
C GLY A 422 4.86 -19.27 -5.66
N VAL A 423 5.48 -18.46 -4.80
CA VAL A 423 5.75 -17.03 -5.03
C VAL A 423 7.23 -16.82 -5.32
N ASP A 424 7.53 -16.00 -6.32
CA ASP A 424 8.88 -15.66 -6.79
C ASP A 424 9.27 -14.21 -6.48
N ASP A 425 8.28 -13.32 -6.34
CA ASP A 425 8.48 -11.92 -5.98
C ASP A 425 8.24 -11.67 -4.48
N PRO A 426 9.28 -11.34 -3.68
CA PRO A 426 9.14 -11.15 -2.24
C PRO A 426 8.23 -9.96 -1.88
N GLU A 427 8.17 -8.90 -2.70
CA GLU A 427 7.30 -7.74 -2.43
C GLU A 427 5.80 -8.09 -2.53
N SER A 428 5.48 -9.22 -3.15
CA SER A 428 4.12 -9.76 -3.23
C SER A 428 3.73 -10.63 -2.02
N CYS A 429 4.62 -10.79 -1.04
CA CYS A 429 4.33 -11.47 0.23
C CYS A 429 4.02 -10.43 1.31
N ILE A 430 2.89 -10.59 2.03
CA ILE A 430 2.62 -9.86 3.28
C ILE A 430 2.69 -10.84 4.44
N PHE A 431 3.38 -10.44 5.50
CA PHE A 431 3.60 -11.26 6.68
C PHE A 431 3.18 -10.56 7.98
N LEU A 432 2.38 -11.25 8.77
CA LEU A 432 1.84 -10.77 10.04
C LEU A 432 2.46 -11.59 11.17
N ASP A 433 3.17 -10.92 12.08
CA ASP A 433 3.95 -11.57 13.14
C ASP A 433 4.15 -10.61 14.33
N ASP A 434 4.29 -11.15 15.54
CA ASP A 434 4.50 -10.38 16.78
C ASP A 434 5.99 -10.11 17.08
N SER A 435 6.88 -10.89 16.51
CA SER A 435 8.31 -10.82 16.76
C SER A 435 9.00 -9.79 15.86
N ILE A 436 9.49 -8.72 16.48
CA ILE A 436 10.35 -7.71 15.83
C ILE A 436 11.52 -8.34 15.04
N LYS A 437 12.08 -9.47 15.52
CA LYS A 437 13.16 -10.16 14.82
C LYS A 437 12.69 -10.80 13.51
N ASN A 438 11.48 -11.35 13.50
CA ASN A 438 10.89 -11.94 12.30
C ASN A 438 10.51 -10.84 11.32
N ILE A 439 9.94 -9.72 11.81
CA ILE A 439 9.64 -8.52 11.01
C ILE A 439 10.91 -7.95 10.36
N GLN A 440 12.02 -7.86 11.10
CA GLN A 440 13.32 -7.48 10.56
C GLN A 440 13.78 -8.42 9.44
N ALA A 441 13.74 -9.74 9.70
CA ALA A 441 14.18 -10.72 8.71
C ALA A 441 13.29 -10.70 7.45
N ALA A 442 11.99 -10.47 7.58
CA ALA A 442 11.06 -10.27 6.47
C ALA A 442 11.47 -9.05 5.62
N SER A 443 11.75 -7.91 6.28
CA SER A 443 12.24 -6.70 5.62
C SER A 443 13.57 -6.92 4.88
N ASP A 444 14.52 -7.63 5.50
CA ASP A 444 15.81 -8.00 4.88
C ASP A 444 15.65 -8.89 3.64
N VAL A 445 14.53 -9.65 3.54
CA VAL A 445 14.20 -10.44 2.35
C VAL A 445 13.34 -9.74 1.31
N GLY A 446 12.87 -8.53 1.61
CA GLY A 446 11.99 -7.74 0.75
C GLY A 446 10.51 -8.11 0.88
N TRP A 447 10.14 -8.88 1.90
CA TRP A 447 8.73 -9.12 2.22
C TRP A 447 8.11 -7.86 2.85
N ARG A 448 6.83 -7.66 2.59
CA ARG A 448 6.02 -6.67 3.30
C ARG A 448 5.59 -7.27 4.64
N SER A 449 5.56 -6.48 5.71
CA SER A 449 5.31 -7.01 7.04
C SER A 449 4.41 -6.10 7.88
N ILE A 450 3.67 -6.71 8.79
CA ILE A 450 2.83 -6.03 9.78
C ILE A 450 3.24 -6.55 11.15
N LEU A 451 3.69 -5.65 12.02
CA LEU A 451 3.90 -5.99 13.43
C LEU A 451 2.54 -6.09 14.12
N VAL A 452 2.23 -7.26 14.65
CA VAL A 452 0.97 -7.56 15.32
C VAL A 452 1.21 -7.66 16.83
N GLY A 453 0.38 -7.01 17.66
CA GLY A 453 0.54 -7.11 19.11
C GLY A 453 1.60 -6.17 19.68
N ARG A 454 1.30 -4.87 19.74
CA ARG A 454 2.26 -3.84 20.16
C ARG A 454 2.53 -3.76 21.67
N THR A 455 2.30 -4.82 22.44
CA THR A 455 2.64 -4.86 23.88
C THR A 455 3.74 -5.87 24.13
N GLY A 456 4.90 -5.42 24.63
CA GLY A 456 6.01 -6.31 24.92
C GLY A 456 5.73 -7.24 26.09
N ARG A 457 5.82 -8.55 25.87
CA ARG A 457 5.57 -9.62 26.86
C ARG A 457 6.28 -9.40 28.20
N ASP A 458 7.56 -9.03 28.17
CA ASP A 458 8.41 -8.96 29.37
C ASP A 458 8.30 -7.62 30.12
N CYS A 459 7.93 -6.55 29.41
CA CYS A 459 8.00 -5.19 29.93
C CYS A 459 6.65 -4.47 30.02
N GLY A 460 5.61 -5.00 29.37
CA GLY A 460 4.29 -4.38 29.24
C GLY A 460 4.31 -3.03 28.53
N LYS A 461 5.44 -2.65 27.91
CA LYS A 461 5.58 -1.39 27.18
C LYS A 461 5.15 -1.56 25.75
N GLN A 462 4.76 -0.45 25.14
CA GLN A 462 4.50 -0.41 23.72
C GLN A 462 5.77 -0.78 22.94
N ILE A 463 5.63 -1.69 21.98
CA ILE A 463 6.68 -2.06 21.04
C ILE A 463 6.37 -1.48 19.67
N THR A 464 7.42 -1.10 18.97
CA THR A 464 7.38 -0.60 17.59
C THR A 464 8.54 -1.23 16.81
N SER A 465 8.44 -1.22 15.49
CA SER A 465 9.48 -1.72 14.59
C SER A 465 9.60 -0.81 13.37
N GLU A 466 10.77 -0.20 13.19
CA GLU A 466 11.13 0.54 11.97
C GLU A 466 11.13 -0.33 10.69
N TYR A 467 10.98 -1.64 10.85
CA TYR A 467 11.01 -2.61 9.76
C TYR A 467 9.62 -3.08 9.33
N ALA A 468 8.60 -2.79 10.11
CA ALA A 468 7.21 -3.10 9.77
C ALA A 468 6.68 -2.05 8.77
N GLU A 469 5.88 -2.48 7.80
CA GLU A 469 5.10 -1.56 6.97
C GLU A 469 4.01 -0.88 7.79
N HIS A 470 3.33 -1.68 8.61
CA HIS A 470 2.29 -1.22 9.51
C HIS A 470 2.42 -1.90 10.86
N GLU A 471 1.86 -1.28 11.89
CA GLU A 471 1.81 -1.84 13.22
C GLU A 471 0.37 -1.79 13.74
N ILE A 472 -0.11 -2.92 14.27
CA ILE A 472 -1.48 -3.05 14.78
C ILE A 472 -1.47 -3.66 16.19
N ASP A 473 -2.42 -3.24 17.03
CA ASP A 473 -2.51 -3.73 18.41
C ASP A 473 -3.03 -5.17 18.46
N LYS A 474 -3.93 -5.53 17.55
CA LYS A 474 -4.45 -6.89 17.38
C LYS A 474 -4.70 -7.21 15.91
N ILE A 475 -4.72 -8.50 15.59
CA ILE A 475 -4.94 -9.01 14.23
C ILE A 475 -6.24 -8.50 13.59
N HIS A 476 -7.29 -8.24 14.39
CA HIS A 476 -8.58 -7.72 13.93
C HIS A 476 -8.47 -6.32 13.30
N ASP A 477 -7.39 -5.58 13.55
CA ASP A 477 -7.17 -4.26 12.99
C ASP A 477 -6.51 -4.33 11.58
N PHE A 478 -6.19 -5.52 11.07
CA PHE A 478 -5.61 -5.71 9.74
C PHE A 478 -6.38 -5.01 8.59
N PRO A 479 -7.73 -4.99 8.56
CA PRO A 479 -8.48 -4.23 7.55
C PRO A 479 -8.21 -2.72 7.54
N SER A 480 -7.77 -2.14 8.66
CA SER A 480 -7.52 -0.69 8.75
C SER A 480 -6.23 -0.26 8.03
N VAL A 481 -5.27 -1.18 7.93
CA VAL A 481 -3.94 -0.91 7.35
C VAL A 481 -3.82 -1.42 5.92
N PHE A 482 -4.72 -2.33 5.50
CA PHE A 482 -4.74 -2.92 4.16
C PHE A 482 -6.17 -3.05 3.60
N PRO A 483 -6.97 -1.97 3.57
CA PRO A 483 -8.39 -2.03 3.20
C PRO A 483 -8.62 -2.62 1.79
N GLU A 484 -7.68 -2.41 0.87
CA GLU A 484 -7.76 -2.91 -0.51
C GLU A 484 -7.68 -4.43 -0.65
N LEU A 485 -7.25 -5.14 0.41
CA LEU A 485 -7.22 -6.61 0.42
C LEU A 485 -8.56 -7.21 0.82
N PHE A 486 -9.50 -6.41 1.31
CA PHE A 486 -10.80 -6.88 1.79
C PHE A 486 -11.86 -6.55 0.75
N VAL A 487 -12.53 -7.60 0.25
CA VAL A 487 -13.60 -7.45 -0.72
C VAL A 487 -14.94 -7.34 0.01
N GLU A 488 -15.74 -6.34 -0.32
CA GLU A 488 -17.14 -6.32 0.12
C GLU A 488 -17.89 -7.46 -0.59
N GLU A 489 -18.68 -8.23 0.17
CA GLU A 489 -19.58 -9.21 -0.43
C GLU A 489 -20.50 -8.50 -1.43
N LYS A 490 -20.37 -8.84 -2.72
CA LYS A 490 -21.47 -8.61 -3.65
C LYS A 490 -22.65 -9.42 -3.13
N ARG A 491 -23.60 -8.75 -2.47
CA ARG A 491 -24.92 -9.32 -2.21
C ARG A 491 -25.40 -9.93 -3.53
N PRO A 492 -25.76 -11.23 -3.55
CA PRO A 492 -26.35 -11.82 -4.74
C PRO A 492 -27.52 -10.94 -5.15
N CYS A 493 -27.55 -10.48 -6.42
CA CYS A 493 -28.77 -9.93 -6.96
C CYS A 493 -29.86 -11.00 -6.76
N ASP A 494 -30.87 -10.69 -5.94
CA ASP A 494 -32.05 -11.51 -5.80
C ASP A 494 -32.59 -11.79 -7.21
N SER A 495 -32.52 -13.07 -7.60
CA SER A 495 -32.90 -13.60 -8.91
C SER A 495 -34.40 -13.56 -9.14
#